data_AF-T1GHD2-F1
#
_entry.id   AF-T1GHD2-F1
#
_cell.length_a   1.000
_cell.length_b   1.000
_cell.length_c   1.000
_cell.angle_alpha   90.00
_cell.angle_beta   90.00
_cell.angle_gamma   90.00
#
_symmetry.space_group_name_H-M   'P 1'
#
loop_
_entity.id
_entity.type
_entity.pdbx_description
1 polymer ?
#
loop_
_entity_poly.entity_id
_entity_poly.type
_entity_poly.pdbx_seq_one_letter_code
_entity_poly.pdbx_strand_id
1 'polypeptide(L)'
;MIFVIFISIVIGQISGDFVRDLKSKTSLEIQKQAAEDVINRLIPEFTDRLEIFIDPKLKTNTFKLFKRNGSKLKIYGYDGVSACKGFNYYLKYFLNGHISWDGNNLDHIGIVDWPDVSITSTSKSKFIYYQNVCTWGYSFTWWTWKDWRKHIDWMALMGINLSLAPIQEEIWFRVYKQIGLTEEEILDHFSGPAFLPWFKLRTRRLQWMNMCKGWNENPNEYRMMLEQLTNNSKKP
;
A
#
# COMPACT_ATOMS: atom_id res chain seq x y z
N MET A 1 3.54 -33.76 41.97
CA MET A 1 3.65 -32.30 41.78
C MET A 1 4.06 -32.07 40.32
N ILE A 2 3.07 -31.98 39.43
CA ILE A 2 3.26 -31.85 37.98
C ILE A 2 2.60 -30.52 37.60
N PHE A 3 3.41 -29.52 37.26
CA PHE A 3 2.94 -28.25 36.74
C PHE A 3 2.83 -28.35 35.22
N VAL A 4 1.61 -28.61 34.73
CA VAL A 4 1.25 -28.40 33.33
C VAL A 4 0.89 -26.92 33.19
N ILE A 5 1.82 -26.13 32.67
CA ILE A 5 1.54 -24.75 32.27
C ILE A 5 0.77 -24.82 30.96
N PHE A 6 -0.54 -24.57 31.06
CA PHE A 6 -1.40 -24.30 29.91
C PHE A 6 -0.87 -23.07 29.16
N ILE A 7 -0.40 -23.29 27.93
CA ILE A 7 -0.23 -22.22 26.95
C ILE A 7 -1.63 -21.80 26.56
N SER A 8 -2.09 -20.68 27.12
CA SER A 8 -3.27 -19.96 26.64
C SER A 8 -2.99 -19.48 25.22
N ILE A 9 -3.40 -20.31 24.27
CA ILE A 9 -3.66 -19.91 22.90
C ILE A 9 -4.78 -18.87 22.98
N VAL A 10 -4.40 -17.59 23.05
CA VAL A 10 -5.29 -16.50 22.65
C VAL A 10 -5.39 -16.58 21.13
N ILE A 11 -6.15 -17.56 20.64
CA ILE A 11 -6.98 -17.34 19.45
C ILE A 11 -7.97 -16.30 19.94
N GLY A 12 -7.52 -15.05 19.95
CA GLY A 12 -8.41 -13.92 20.07
C GLY A 12 -9.42 -14.13 18.97
N GLN A 13 -10.68 -14.28 19.34
CA GLN A 13 -11.77 -13.90 18.47
C GLN A 13 -11.35 -12.56 17.88
N ILE A 14 -10.87 -12.55 16.63
CA ILE A 14 -10.91 -11.34 15.81
C ILE A 14 -12.40 -11.15 15.63
N SER A 15 -13.03 -10.53 16.63
CA SER A 15 -14.43 -10.16 16.56
C SER A 15 -14.58 -9.38 15.26
N GLY A 16 -15.68 -9.61 14.55
CA GLY A 16 -15.99 -8.86 13.32
C GLY A 16 -15.90 -7.34 13.54
N ASP A 17 -15.97 -6.90 14.80
CA ASP A 17 -15.81 -5.52 15.26
C ASP A 17 -14.39 -4.95 15.11
N PHE A 18 -13.32 -5.75 15.28
CA PHE A 18 -11.95 -5.26 15.04
C PHE A 18 -11.75 -4.79 13.59
N VAL A 19 -12.30 -5.56 12.64
CA VAL A 19 -12.25 -5.22 11.21
C VAL A 19 -13.24 -4.09 10.87
N ARG A 20 -14.31 -3.90 11.64
CA ARG A 20 -15.28 -2.79 11.47
C ARG A 20 -14.74 -1.41 11.84
N ASP A 21 -13.63 -1.31 12.59
CA ASP A 21 -13.06 -0.03 13.02
C ASP A 21 -11.64 0.27 12.55
N LEU A 22 -11.11 -0.50 11.58
CA LEU A 22 -9.86 -0.16 10.89
C LEU A 22 -10.00 1.21 10.19
N LYS A 23 -9.50 2.25 10.85
CA LYS A 23 -9.30 3.60 10.34
C LYS A 23 -7.83 3.96 10.50
N SER A 24 -7.30 4.74 9.57
CA SER A 24 -5.96 5.29 9.72
C SER A 24 -5.92 6.18 10.96
N LYS A 25 -4.89 5.99 11.80
CA LYS A 25 -4.58 6.88 12.93
C LYS A 25 -3.78 8.12 12.50
N THR A 26 -3.50 8.24 11.21
CA THR A 26 -2.71 9.33 10.63
C THR A 26 -3.52 10.62 10.63
N SER A 27 -2.88 11.75 10.96
CA SER A 27 -3.53 13.07 10.95
C SER A 27 -4.04 13.42 9.54
N LEU A 28 -5.06 14.28 9.49
CA LEU A 28 -5.66 14.71 8.21
C LEU A 28 -4.64 15.46 7.34
N GLU A 29 -3.77 16.28 7.95
CA GLU A 29 -2.72 17.00 7.24
C GLU A 29 -1.69 16.07 6.60
N ILE A 30 -1.26 15.01 7.29
CA ILE A 30 -0.32 14.04 6.69
C ILE A 30 -0.99 13.28 5.54
N GLN A 31 -2.28 12.92 5.67
CA GLN A 31 -3.01 12.27 4.59
C GLN A 31 -3.17 13.18 3.37
N LYS A 32 -3.46 14.47 3.61
CA LYS A 32 -3.55 15.49 2.56
C LYS A 32 -2.19 15.62 1.86
N GLN A 33 -1.12 15.84 2.62
CA GLN A 33 0.24 15.98 2.07
C GLN A 33 0.64 14.74 1.27
N ALA A 34 0.37 13.54 1.79
CA ALA A 34 0.66 12.30 1.06
C ALA A 34 -0.08 12.21 -0.28
N ALA A 35 -1.35 12.67 -0.34
CA ALA A 35 -2.10 12.73 -1.58
C ALA A 35 -1.54 13.79 -2.55
N GLU A 36 -1.18 14.97 -2.04
CA GLU A 36 -0.52 16.02 -2.84
C GLU A 36 0.80 15.51 -3.42
N ASP A 37 1.60 14.81 -2.62
CA ASP A 37 2.88 14.24 -3.04
C ASP A 37 2.71 13.18 -4.15
N VAL A 38 1.67 12.34 -4.06
CA VAL A 38 1.32 11.37 -5.13
C VAL A 38 1.00 12.11 -6.42
N ILE A 39 0.14 13.13 -6.35
CA ILE A 39 -0.28 13.89 -7.53
C ILE A 39 0.89 14.68 -8.13
N ASN A 40 1.73 15.28 -7.28
CA ASN A 40 2.94 16.00 -7.70
C ASN A 40 3.92 15.10 -8.45
N ARG A 41 4.07 13.83 -8.05
CA ARG A 41 4.90 12.88 -8.78
C ARG A 41 4.34 12.50 -10.15
N LEU A 42 3.03 12.59 -10.35
CA LEU A 42 2.37 12.24 -11.62
C LEU A 42 2.33 13.42 -12.60
N ILE A 43 2.03 14.61 -12.11
CA ILE A 43 1.80 15.83 -12.91
C ILE A 43 2.36 17.07 -12.19
N PRO A 44 3.70 17.18 -12.03
CA PRO A 44 4.31 18.22 -11.21
C PRO A 44 3.92 19.64 -11.65
N GLU A 45 3.84 19.87 -12.96
CA GLU A 45 3.54 21.17 -13.57
C GLU A 45 2.09 21.66 -13.36
N PHE A 46 1.17 20.79 -12.94
CA PHE A 46 -0.26 21.11 -12.84
C PHE A 46 -0.80 21.05 -11.41
N THR A 47 0.06 20.84 -10.42
CA THR A 47 -0.31 20.80 -9.00
C THR A 47 -1.00 22.07 -8.52
N ASP A 48 -0.57 23.24 -9.00
CA ASP A 48 -1.18 24.53 -8.67
C ASP A 48 -2.64 24.68 -9.13
N ARG A 49 -3.09 23.83 -10.07
CA ARG A 49 -4.48 23.81 -10.55
C ARG A 49 -5.42 23.02 -9.65
N LEU A 50 -4.92 22.42 -8.56
CA LEU A 50 -5.64 21.52 -7.67
C LEU A 50 -5.75 22.08 -6.25
N GLU A 51 -6.81 21.70 -5.55
CA GLU A 51 -6.97 21.88 -4.12
C GLU A 51 -7.51 20.58 -3.50
N ILE A 52 -6.77 19.99 -2.57
CA ILE A 52 -7.15 18.73 -1.91
C ILE A 52 -7.67 18.99 -0.50
N PHE A 53 -8.79 18.37 -0.17
CA PHE A 53 -9.42 18.43 1.14
C PHE A 53 -9.72 17.02 1.65
N ILE A 54 -9.31 16.72 2.88
CA ILE A 54 -9.66 15.46 3.55
C ILE A 54 -10.78 15.73 4.54
N ASP A 55 -11.95 15.14 4.30
CA ASP A 55 -13.14 15.31 5.12
C ASP A 55 -13.63 13.96 5.69
N PRO A 56 -13.29 13.66 6.96
CA PRO A 56 -13.70 12.41 7.61
C PRO A 56 -15.20 12.33 7.89
N LYS A 57 -15.97 13.41 7.68
CA LYS A 57 -17.44 13.41 7.78
C LYS A 57 -18.11 12.80 6.55
N LEU A 58 -17.37 12.63 5.45
CA LEU A 58 -17.86 11.90 4.29
C LEU A 58 -18.08 10.42 4.62
N LYS A 59 -18.94 9.77 3.85
CA LYS A 59 -19.10 8.31 3.94
C LYS A 59 -17.77 7.64 3.55
N THR A 60 -17.42 6.52 4.19
CA THR A 60 -16.18 5.78 3.91
C THR A 60 -15.96 5.54 2.41
N ASN A 61 -14.71 5.70 1.95
CA ASN A 61 -14.31 5.54 0.54
C ASN A 61 -15.13 6.41 -0.44
N THR A 62 -15.47 7.63 -0.03
CA THR A 62 -16.15 8.62 -0.87
C THR A 62 -15.17 9.69 -1.32
N PHE A 63 -15.33 10.12 -2.57
CA PHE A 63 -14.72 11.34 -3.07
C PHE A 63 -15.75 12.26 -3.73
N LYS A 64 -15.46 13.55 -3.75
CA LYS A 64 -16.22 14.57 -4.48
C LYS A 64 -15.26 15.40 -5.32
N LEU A 65 -15.67 15.69 -6.55
CA LEU A 65 -14.95 16.56 -7.46
C LEU A 65 -15.80 17.77 -7.75
N PHE A 66 -15.21 18.96 -7.63
CA PHE A 66 -15.87 20.20 -7.97
C PHE A 66 -14.91 21.14 -8.71
N LYS A 67 -15.32 21.58 -9.90
CA LYS A 67 -14.65 22.62 -10.68
C LYS A 67 -15.71 23.40 -11.45
N ARG A 68 -15.62 24.74 -11.43
CA ARG A 68 -16.53 25.61 -12.15
C ARG A 68 -15.81 26.84 -12.69
N ASN A 69 -16.10 27.24 -13.94
CA ASN A 69 -15.68 28.50 -14.53
C ASN A 69 -14.17 28.78 -14.41
N GLY A 70 -13.34 27.80 -14.75
CA GLY A 70 -11.88 27.99 -14.71
C GLY A 70 -11.26 28.02 -13.30
N SER A 71 -12.03 27.74 -12.24
CA SER A 71 -11.48 27.57 -10.90
C SER A 71 -10.49 26.41 -10.82
N LYS A 72 -9.70 26.36 -9.74
CA LYS A 72 -8.95 25.15 -9.38
C LYS A 72 -9.90 23.96 -9.21
N LEU A 73 -9.42 22.76 -9.53
CA LEU A 73 -10.13 21.51 -9.29
C LEU A 73 -10.07 21.19 -7.80
N LYS A 74 -11.23 21.19 -7.14
CA LYS A 74 -11.36 20.84 -5.73
C LYS A 74 -11.67 19.36 -5.59
N ILE A 75 -10.83 18.65 -4.84
CA ILE A 75 -10.95 17.21 -4.59
C ILE A 75 -11.19 17.00 -3.11
N TYR A 76 -12.37 16.53 -2.75
CA TYR A 76 -12.71 16.15 -1.38
C TYR A 76 -12.65 14.64 -1.27
N GLY A 77 -11.85 14.10 -0.35
CA GLY A 77 -11.77 12.67 -0.06
C GLY A 77 -12.12 12.36 1.38
N TYR A 78 -12.71 11.19 1.63
CA TYR A 78 -12.85 10.65 3.00
C TYR A 78 -11.48 10.51 3.70
N ASP A 79 -10.50 10.03 2.95
CA ASP A 79 -9.09 9.86 3.32
C ASP A 79 -8.20 10.21 2.11
N GLY A 80 -6.87 10.19 2.31
CA GLY A 80 -5.90 10.50 1.24
C GLY A 80 -6.04 9.58 0.02
N VAL A 81 -6.34 8.29 0.25
CA VAL A 81 -6.56 7.30 -0.82
C VAL A 81 -7.81 7.64 -1.64
N SER A 82 -8.89 8.06 -1.01
CA SER A 82 -10.11 8.50 -1.68
C SER A 82 -9.88 9.76 -2.51
N ALA A 83 -9.05 10.68 -2.03
CA ALA A 83 -8.65 11.87 -2.79
C ALA A 83 -7.85 11.48 -4.05
N CYS A 84 -6.84 10.61 -3.93
CA CYS A 84 -6.09 10.08 -5.07
C CYS A 84 -7.00 9.36 -6.08
N LYS A 85 -7.96 8.57 -5.60
CA LYS A 85 -8.95 7.91 -6.46
C LYS A 85 -9.83 8.91 -7.20
N GLY A 86 -10.25 9.98 -6.52
CA GLY A 86 -11.01 11.07 -7.14
C GLY A 86 -10.22 11.76 -8.25
N PHE A 87 -8.94 12.04 -8.00
CA PHE A 87 -8.04 12.60 -9.01
C PHE A 87 -7.91 11.67 -10.23
N ASN A 88 -7.66 10.38 -10.01
CA ASN A 88 -7.57 9.39 -11.09
C ASN A 88 -8.88 9.26 -11.88
N TYR A 89 -10.03 9.37 -11.21
CA TYR A 89 -11.33 9.42 -11.88
C TYR A 89 -11.43 10.64 -12.81
N TYR A 90 -10.99 11.81 -12.35
CA TYR A 90 -10.96 13.02 -13.18
C TYR A 90 -10.06 12.84 -14.40
N LEU A 91 -8.83 12.36 -14.18
CA LEU A 91 -7.90 12.06 -15.26
C LEU A 91 -8.53 11.17 -16.32
N LYS A 92 -9.13 10.05 -15.90
CA LYS A 92 -9.68 9.06 -16.81
C LYS A 92 -10.90 9.55 -17.60
N TYR A 93 -11.86 10.17 -16.94
CA TYR A 93 -13.16 10.46 -17.55
C TYR A 93 -13.31 11.87 -18.12
N PHE A 94 -12.51 12.82 -17.64
CA PHE A 94 -12.60 14.21 -18.06
C PHE A 94 -11.41 14.66 -18.89
N LEU A 95 -10.21 14.13 -18.59
CA LEU A 95 -9.00 14.46 -19.34
C LEU A 95 -8.56 13.34 -20.29
N ASN A 96 -9.28 12.21 -20.36
CA ASN A 96 -8.93 11.06 -21.19
C ASN A 96 -7.49 10.52 -20.95
N GLY A 97 -6.99 10.69 -19.73
CA GLY A 97 -5.71 10.18 -19.27
C GLY A 97 -5.79 8.72 -18.84
N HIS A 98 -4.66 8.00 -18.89
CA HIS A 98 -4.58 6.61 -18.47
C HIS A 98 -3.35 6.36 -17.61
N ILE A 99 -3.53 5.60 -16.52
CA ILE A 99 -2.46 5.21 -15.61
C ILE A 99 -2.53 3.70 -15.44
N SER A 100 -1.44 3.01 -15.76
CA SER A 100 -1.32 1.56 -15.67
C SER A 100 -0.02 1.15 -14.98
N TRP A 101 0.19 -0.15 -14.84
CA TRP A 101 1.41 -0.69 -14.23
C TRP A 101 2.64 -0.38 -15.09
N ASP A 102 2.50 -0.58 -16.41
CA ASP A 102 3.61 -0.52 -17.38
C ASP A 102 3.81 0.87 -17.98
N GLY A 103 2.78 1.72 -17.97
CA GLY A 103 2.88 3.05 -18.58
C GLY A 103 1.70 3.98 -18.26
N ASN A 104 1.97 5.27 -18.43
CA ASN A 104 1.00 6.35 -18.26
C ASN A 104 0.81 7.07 -19.60
N ASN A 105 -0.41 7.50 -19.88
CA ASN A 105 -0.74 8.40 -20.99
C ASN A 105 -1.30 9.69 -20.38
N LEU A 106 -0.42 10.67 -20.20
CA LEU A 106 -0.70 11.93 -19.48
C LEU A 106 -0.18 13.17 -20.22
N ASP A 107 0.48 13.02 -21.36
CA ASP A 107 1.21 14.10 -22.05
C ASP A 107 0.29 15.23 -22.53
N HIS A 108 -0.98 14.93 -22.82
CA HIS A 108 -1.96 15.90 -23.31
C HIS A 108 -2.63 16.72 -22.20
N ILE A 109 -2.42 16.40 -20.92
CA ILE A 109 -3.09 17.06 -19.78
C ILE A 109 -2.72 18.54 -19.66
N GLY A 110 -1.54 18.93 -20.13
CA GLY A 110 -1.09 20.32 -20.13
C GLY A 110 -1.66 21.18 -21.25
N ILE A 111 -2.15 20.55 -22.32
CA ILE A 111 -2.60 21.20 -23.55
C ILE A 111 -4.12 21.43 -23.51
N VAL A 112 -4.85 20.52 -22.86
CA VAL A 112 -6.30 20.54 -22.83
C VAL A 112 -6.81 21.38 -21.66
N ASP A 113 -7.87 22.16 -21.90
CA ASP A 113 -8.58 22.86 -20.83
C ASP A 113 -9.27 21.86 -19.91
N TRP A 114 -9.11 22.06 -18.60
CA TRP A 114 -9.69 21.17 -17.60
C TRP A 114 -11.20 21.42 -17.50
N PRO A 115 -12.07 20.47 -17.91
CA PRO A 115 -13.51 20.70 -17.97
C PRO A 115 -14.12 20.78 -16.57
N ASP A 116 -15.25 21.50 -16.48
CA ASP A 116 -16.00 21.62 -15.25
C ASP A 116 -16.61 20.28 -14.81
N VAL A 117 -16.68 20.08 -13.50
CA VAL A 117 -17.14 18.82 -12.90
C VAL A 117 -17.86 19.08 -11.58
N SER A 118 -18.93 18.34 -11.32
CA SER A 118 -19.60 18.30 -10.02
C SER A 118 -20.14 16.90 -9.77
N ILE A 119 -19.30 16.03 -9.21
CA ILE A 119 -19.67 14.63 -8.93
C ILE A 119 -19.32 14.22 -7.51
N THR A 120 -20.07 13.24 -7.00
CA THR A 120 -19.76 12.51 -5.76
C THR A 120 -19.83 11.03 -6.06
N SER A 121 -18.82 10.27 -5.66
CA SER A 121 -18.77 8.82 -5.84
C SER A 121 -18.39 8.14 -4.55
N THR A 122 -19.13 7.10 -4.18
CA THR A 122 -18.93 6.34 -2.95
C THR A 122 -18.80 4.87 -3.27
N SER A 123 -17.70 4.25 -2.81
CA SER A 123 -17.57 2.80 -2.86
C SER A 123 -18.55 2.15 -1.87
N LYS A 124 -19.25 1.09 -2.30
CA LYS A 124 -20.06 0.25 -1.40
C LYS A 124 -19.17 -0.60 -0.47
N SER A 125 -18.00 -0.99 -0.97
CA SER A 125 -17.05 -1.81 -0.23
C SER A 125 -16.23 -0.97 0.72
N LYS A 126 -16.20 -1.38 1.99
CA LYS A 126 -15.34 -0.78 3.01
C LYS A 126 -13.86 -1.05 2.75
N PHE A 127 -13.53 -2.26 2.31
CA PHE A 127 -12.18 -2.64 1.94
C PHE A 127 -12.09 -2.88 0.44
N ILE A 128 -11.06 -2.30 -0.16
CA ILE A 128 -10.64 -2.53 -1.53
C ILE A 128 -9.29 -3.21 -1.41
N TYR A 129 -9.33 -4.54 -1.48
CA TYR A 129 -8.20 -5.42 -1.26
C TYR A 129 -7.36 -5.58 -2.53
N TYR A 130 -6.05 -5.66 -2.37
CA TYR A 130 -5.12 -5.95 -3.45
C TYR A 130 -4.01 -6.91 -3.01
N GLN A 131 -3.46 -7.63 -4.00
CA GLN A 131 -2.38 -8.62 -3.93
C GLN A 131 -2.79 -10.05 -3.56
N ASN A 132 -2.07 -11.03 -4.12
CA ASN A 132 -2.03 -12.41 -3.65
C ASN A 132 -0.67 -12.67 -2.98
N VAL A 133 -0.60 -13.59 -2.01
CA VAL A 133 0.67 -14.06 -1.42
C VAL A 133 1.71 -14.43 -2.48
N CYS A 134 1.30 -15.09 -3.57
CA CYS A 134 2.20 -15.54 -4.64
C CYS A 134 2.77 -14.39 -5.48
N THR A 135 2.08 -13.24 -5.57
CA THR A 135 2.55 -12.04 -6.31
C THR A 135 3.92 -11.59 -5.81
N TRP A 136 4.19 -11.81 -4.52
CA TRP A 136 5.47 -11.45 -3.90
C TRP A 136 6.67 -12.26 -4.43
N GLY A 137 6.42 -13.50 -4.86
CA GLY A 137 7.45 -14.36 -5.49
C GLY A 137 7.49 -14.23 -7.01
N TYR A 138 6.35 -13.94 -7.64
CA TYR A 138 6.27 -13.87 -9.11
C TYR A 138 6.57 -12.49 -9.69
N SER A 139 6.35 -11.42 -8.94
CA SER A 139 6.46 -10.05 -9.47
C SER A 139 7.36 -9.16 -8.62
N PHE A 140 7.25 -9.21 -7.28
CA PHE A 140 7.86 -8.20 -6.41
C PHE A 140 9.23 -8.59 -5.83
N THR A 141 9.74 -9.79 -6.14
CA THR A 141 10.96 -10.34 -5.51
C THR A 141 12.19 -9.47 -5.73
N TRP A 142 12.27 -8.80 -6.89
CA TRP A 142 13.44 -8.03 -7.30
C TRP A 142 13.14 -6.54 -7.43
N TRP A 143 12.02 -6.09 -6.85
CA TRP A 143 11.64 -4.69 -6.88
C TRP A 143 12.50 -3.85 -5.96
N THR A 144 12.95 -2.73 -6.50
CA THR A 144 13.64 -1.69 -5.73
C THR A 144 12.63 -0.75 -5.08
N TRP A 145 13.09 0.14 -4.19
CA TRP A 145 12.22 1.16 -3.62
C TRP A 145 11.55 2.04 -4.68
N LYS A 146 12.23 2.30 -5.80
CA LYS A 146 11.67 3.10 -6.90
C LYS A 146 10.44 2.43 -7.52
N ASP A 147 10.49 1.11 -7.70
CA ASP A 147 9.37 0.31 -8.23
C ASP A 147 8.21 0.28 -7.24
N TRP A 148 8.52 0.04 -5.96
CA TRP A 148 7.53 0.06 -4.89
C TRP A 148 6.84 1.42 -4.76
N ARG A 149 7.58 2.53 -4.83
CA ARG A 149 7.00 3.87 -4.76
C ARG A 149 6.00 4.10 -5.89
N LYS A 150 6.37 3.80 -7.14
CA LYS A 150 5.45 3.90 -8.29
C LYS A 150 4.21 3.03 -8.09
N HIS A 151 4.39 1.83 -7.54
CA HIS A 151 3.31 0.90 -7.31
C HIS A 151 2.36 1.33 -6.18
N ILE A 152 2.88 1.86 -5.07
CA ILE A 152 2.07 2.41 -3.97
C ILE A 152 1.24 3.61 -4.46
N ASP A 153 1.85 4.50 -5.26
CA ASP A 153 1.13 5.62 -5.88
C ASP A 153 -0.02 5.10 -6.75
N TRP A 154 0.24 4.10 -7.59
CA TRP A 154 -0.79 3.43 -8.39
C TRP A 154 -1.89 2.80 -7.52
N MET A 155 -1.54 2.15 -6.42
CA MET A 155 -2.52 1.57 -5.48
C MET A 155 -3.44 2.65 -4.89
N ALA A 156 -2.88 3.79 -4.49
CA ALA A 156 -3.65 4.93 -3.98
C ALA A 156 -4.62 5.48 -5.04
N LEU A 157 -4.19 5.59 -6.30
CA LEU A 157 -5.02 6.05 -7.43
C LEU A 157 -6.17 5.09 -7.77
N MET A 158 -5.99 3.79 -7.54
CA MET A 158 -7.07 2.79 -7.68
C MET A 158 -8.02 2.79 -6.48
N GLY A 159 -7.64 3.44 -5.38
CA GLY A 159 -8.40 3.48 -4.14
C GLY A 159 -8.22 2.23 -3.28
N ILE A 160 -7.10 1.51 -3.43
CA ILE A 160 -6.78 0.34 -2.62
C ILE A 160 -6.46 0.80 -1.20
N ASN A 161 -7.17 0.26 -0.22
CA ASN A 161 -7.02 0.64 1.19
C ASN A 161 -6.67 -0.56 2.10
N LEU A 162 -6.55 -1.76 1.51
CA LEU A 162 -6.10 -2.95 2.19
C LEU A 162 -5.13 -3.71 1.27
N SER A 163 -3.89 -3.86 1.71
CA SER A 163 -2.86 -4.61 0.99
C SER A 163 -2.26 -5.66 1.88
N LEU A 164 -1.80 -6.75 1.28
CA LEU A 164 -1.00 -7.74 1.97
C LEU A 164 0.38 -7.17 2.30
N ALA A 165 0.91 -7.51 3.48
CA ALA A 165 2.28 -7.23 3.90
C ALA A 165 2.91 -8.52 4.45
N PRO A 166 3.35 -9.46 3.60
CA PRO A 166 3.70 -10.81 4.00
C PRO A 166 5.16 -10.93 4.46
N ILE A 167 5.85 -9.84 4.79
CA ILE A 167 7.27 -9.89 5.18
C ILE A 167 7.38 -10.29 6.64
N GLN A 168 7.97 -11.45 6.89
CA GLN A 168 7.98 -12.10 8.20
C GLN A 168 9.32 -12.75 8.53
N GLU A 169 10.18 -12.93 7.54
CA GLU A 169 11.41 -13.69 7.60
C GLU A 169 12.38 -13.08 8.62
N GLU A 170 12.47 -11.75 8.72
CA GLU A 170 13.31 -11.09 9.73
C GLU A 170 12.82 -11.36 11.17
N ILE A 171 11.50 -11.48 11.35
CA ILE A 171 10.90 -11.83 12.64
C ILE A 171 11.23 -13.29 12.95
N TRP A 172 11.02 -14.19 11.98
CA TRP A 172 11.34 -15.61 12.14
C TRP A 172 12.82 -15.87 12.36
N PHE A 173 13.71 -15.16 11.66
CA PHE A 173 15.15 -15.24 11.87
C PHE A 173 15.51 -14.91 13.33
N ARG A 174 14.96 -13.81 13.88
CA ARG A 174 15.19 -13.44 15.28
C ARG A 174 14.63 -14.48 16.25
N VAL A 175 13.45 -15.02 15.98
CA VAL A 175 12.86 -16.10 16.79
C VAL A 175 13.73 -17.35 16.75
N TYR A 176 14.22 -17.76 15.57
CA TYR A 176 15.08 -18.93 15.42
C TYR A 176 16.44 -18.77 16.12
N LYS A 177 17.03 -17.57 16.07
CA LYS A 177 18.24 -17.26 16.86
C LYS A 177 17.98 -17.34 18.37
N GLN A 178 16.81 -16.87 18.84
CA GLN A 178 16.45 -16.92 20.26
C GLN A 178 16.25 -18.34 20.77
N ILE A 179 15.80 -19.28 19.92
CA ILE A 179 15.66 -20.70 20.29
C ILE A 179 16.95 -21.51 20.10
N GLY A 180 18.04 -20.88 19.67
CA GLY A 180 19.39 -21.47 19.66
C GLY A 180 19.87 -22.01 18.32
N LEU A 181 19.17 -21.79 17.19
CA LEU A 181 19.68 -22.20 15.88
C LEU A 181 20.86 -21.33 15.46
N THR A 182 21.82 -21.94 14.79
CA THR A 182 22.92 -21.25 14.11
C THR A 182 22.38 -20.50 12.89
N GLU A 183 23.11 -19.49 12.43
CA GLU A 183 22.71 -18.73 11.25
C GLU A 183 22.67 -19.60 9.98
N GLU A 184 23.59 -20.56 9.86
CA GLU A 184 23.63 -21.49 8.73
C GLU A 184 22.39 -22.39 8.68
N GLU A 185 21.97 -22.94 9.81
CA GLU A 185 20.73 -23.74 9.92
C GLU A 185 19.48 -22.93 9.55
N ILE A 186 19.45 -21.64 9.91
CA ILE A 186 18.32 -20.76 9.59
C ILE A 186 18.28 -20.44 8.10
N LEU A 187 19.44 -20.14 7.49
CA LEU A 187 19.52 -19.83 6.06
C LEU A 187 19.21 -21.06 5.18
N ASP A 188 19.59 -22.26 5.64
CA ASP A 188 19.23 -23.54 4.99
C ASP A 188 17.73 -23.86 5.12
N HIS A 189 17.11 -23.46 6.24
CA HIS A 189 15.68 -23.62 6.45
C HIS A 189 14.82 -22.76 5.52
N PHE A 190 15.24 -21.51 5.24
CA PHE A 190 14.50 -20.62 4.36
C PHE A 190 14.69 -20.96 2.88
N SER A 191 13.60 -20.92 2.12
CA SER A 191 13.67 -20.95 0.66
C SER A 191 14.25 -19.65 0.11
N GLY A 192 14.84 -19.71 -1.08
CA GLY A 192 15.24 -18.54 -1.84
C GLY A 192 14.10 -17.53 -2.04
N PRO A 193 14.43 -16.24 -2.29
CA PRO A 193 13.50 -15.12 -2.21
C PRO A 193 12.27 -15.25 -3.14
N ALA A 194 12.43 -15.82 -4.34
CA ALA A 194 11.32 -16.04 -5.28
C ALA A 194 10.31 -17.11 -4.81
N PHE A 195 10.71 -18.02 -3.92
CA PHE A 195 9.89 -19.14 -3.45
C PHE A 195 9.30 -18.91 -2.04
N LEU A 196 9.61 -17.78 -1.40
CA LEU A 196 9.09 -17.41 -0.07
C LEU A 196 7.56 -17.48 0.06
N PRO A 197 6.73 -17.14 -0.95
CA PRO A 197 5.29 -17.32 -0.83
C PRO A 197 4.88 -18.77 -0.59
N TRP A 198 5.55 -19.72 -1.24
CA TRP A 198 5.24 -21.14 -1.13
C TRP A 198 5.75 -21.73 0.19
N PHE A 199 6.89 -21.24 0.67
CA PHE A 199 7.41 -21.53 2.00
C PHE A 199 6.39 -21.13 3.08
N LYS A 200 5.81 -19.92 2.99
CA LYS A 200 4.77 -19.44 3.91
C LYS A 200 3.49 -20.25 3.86
N LEU A 201 3.10 -20.70 2.67
CA LEU A 201 1.96 -21.60 2.47
C LEU A 201 2.26 -23.05 2.88
N ARG A 202 3.44 -23.32 3.46
CA ARG A 202 3.88 -24.63 3.95
C ARG A 202 3.88 -25.71 2.86
N THR A 203 4.10 -25.31 1.61
CA THR A 203 4.27 -26.25 0.51
C THR A 203 5.72 -26.72 0.51
N ARG A 204 5.99 -27.83 1.21
CA ARG A 204 7.34 -28.38 1.47
C ARG A 204 8.15 -28.78 0.23
N ARG A 205 7.58 -28.69 -0.98
CA ARG A 205 8.16 -29.25 -2.22
C ARG A 205 8.97 -28.26 -3.07
N LEU A 206 9.15 -27.02 -2.60
CA LEU A 206 9.75 -25.94 -3.40
C LEU A 206 11.05 -25.36 -2.81
N GLN A 207 11.81 -26.19 -2.09
CA GLN A 207 13.14 -25.85 -1.55
C GLN A 207 14.23 -26.00 -2.64
N TRP A 208 14.01 -25.39 -3.82
CA TRP A 208 14.93 -25.53 -4.96
C TRP A 208 16.17 -24.63 -4.87
N MET A 209 16.22 -23.71 -3.89
CA MET A 209 17.36 -22.85 -3.58
C MET A 209 17.30 -22.42 -2.11
N ASN A 210 18.45 -22.40 -1.42
CA ASN A 210 18.59 -21.85 -0.08
C ASN A 210 18.69 -20.33 -0.12
N MET A 211 18.37 -19.68 1.00
CA MET A 211 18.53 -18.23 1.11
C MET A 211 20.02 -17.85 1.15
N CYS A 212 20.43 -16.88 0.34
CA CYS A 212 21.83 -16.44 0.28
C CYS A 212 22.24 -15.62 1.52
N LYS A 213 23.51 -15.70 1.91
CA LYS A 213 24.12 -14.80 2.92
C LYS A 213 23.99 -13.34 2.46
N GLY A 214 23.66 -12.44 3.38
CA GLY A 214 23.44 -11.00 3.10
C GLY A 214 21.98 -10.63 2.72
N TRP A 215 21.05 -11.59 2.64
CA TRP A 215 19.63 -11.28 2.42
C TRP A 215 19.03 -10.36 3.52
N ASN A 216 19.54 -10.48 4.73
CA ASN A 216 19.22 -9.64 5.88
C ASN A 216 19.82 -8.22 5.82
N GLU A 217 20.62 -7.87 4.80
CA GLU A 217 21.18 -6.53 4.60
C GLU A 217 20.32 -5.65 3.68
N ASN A 218 19.42 -6.25 2.89
CA ASN A 218 18.42 -5.55 2.07
C ASN A 218 17.01 -5.29 2.68
N PRO A 219 16.75 -5.30 4.02
CA PRO A 219 15.43 -4.98 4.59
C PRO A 219 14.97 -3.52 4.42
N ASN A 220 15.87 -2.62 3.99
CA ASN A 220 15.60 -1.19 4.03
C ASN A 220 14.49 -0.77 3.06
N GLU A 221 14.48 -1.30 1.84
CA GLU A 221 13.50 -0.86 0.82
C GLU A 221 12.06 -1.28 1.15
N TYR A 222 11.90 -2.47 1.74
CA TYR A 222 10.58 -2.96 2.15
C TYR A 222 10.08 -2.30 3.43
N ARG A 223 10.98 -1.97 4.37
CA ARG A 223 10.61 -1.15 5.53
C ARG A 223 10.12 0.22 5.06
N MET A 224 10.80 0.83 4.10
CA MET A 224 10.35 2.09 3.47
C MET A 224 8.97 1.95 2.81
N MET A 225 8.66 0.80 2.19
CA MET A 225 7.31 0.50 1.69
C MET A 225 6.26 0.46 2.81
N LEU A 226 6.52 -0.26 3.90
CA LEU A 226 5.59 -0.33 5.03
C LEU A 226 5.43 1.02 5.72
N GLU A 227 6.50 1.78 5.85
CA GLU A 227 6.47 3.15 6.40
C GLU A 227 5.61 4.06 5.53
N GLN A 228 5.76 4.00 4.21
CA GLN A 228 4.94 4.77 3.27
C GLN A 228 3.46 4.37 3.33
N LEU A 229 3.15 3.08 3.45
CA LEU A 229 1.76 2.59 3.56
C LEU A 229 1.12 2.95 4.90
N THR A 230 1.90 3.01 5.97
CA THR A 230 1.39 3.26 7.32
C THR A 230 1.56 4.71 7.78
N ASN A 231 2.25 5.55 6.99
CA ASN A 231 2.72 6.89 7.36
C ASN A 231 3.43 6.92 8.73
N ASN A 232 3.97 5.78 9.18
CA ASN A 232 4.75 5.70 10.40
C ASN A 232 6.20 6.03 10.09
N SER A 233 6.54 7.31 10.03
CA SER A 233 7.94 7.73 10.09
C SER A 233 8.47 7.51 11.51
N LYS A 234 8.74 6.26 11.90
CA LYS A 234 9.73 6.05 12.95
C LYS A 234 11.08 6.29 12.30
N LYS A 235 11.60 7.51 12.47
CA LYS A 235 13.01 7.80 12.18
C LYS A 235 13.87 6.72 12.86
N PRO A 236 14.98 6.30 12.21
CA PRO A 236 15.90 5.31 12.77
C PRO A 236 16.41 5.72 14.16
#